data_AF-A0A4Q1RK04-F1
#
_entry.id   AF-A0A4Q1RK04-F1
#
_cell.length_a   1.000
_cell.length_b   1.000
_cell.length_c   1.000
_cell.angle_alpha   90.00
_cell.angle_beta   90.00
_cell.angle_gamma   90.00
#
_symmetry.space_group_name_H-M   'P 1'
#
loop_
_entity.id
_entity.type
_entity.pdbx_description
1 polymer ?
#
loop_
_entity_poly.entity_id
_entity_poly.type
_entity_poly.pdbx_seq_one_letter_code
_entity_poly.pdbx_strand_id
1 'polypeptide(L)'
;MVFNEISLKQQVAKLPLTEQFSGFLKVCQELKHRNKDNDFYYTDELMTEEIANEYTIHDWLKDRNVPQKDKQFFRSLIQRGHRIETGDFLESELIVELENEGSISAKGALMAYEWDSYIVSLLSSELWEKEWMEGKYVSINDEEDEAVKVRNCGILDHVDQLITNERERQSLIISSGAELWEKREQLYPHLIFCKEVKRQLEEARVSIQIQTIMKRIQILEDYFATYEGVFDKNEVGFGCRTESESVKKDKELNEYRKFVTPYGKEEYFYWHISFPGNYPGRIHFLPDPEHRVGIVGYIGKHLPTSKFSTI
;
A
#
# COMPACT_ATOMS: atom_id res chain seq x y z
N MET A 1 -1.53 -5.72 10.44
CA MET A 1 -1.91 -4.37 10.90
C MET A 1 -0.67 -3.66 11.46
N VAL A 2 -0.48 -2.38 11.17
CA VAL A 2 0.71 -1.61 11.62
C VAL A 2 0.28 -0.53 12.61
N PHE A 3 0.97 -0.35 13.72
CA PHE A 3 0.69 0.73 14.67
C PHE A 3 1.15 2.07 14.10
N ASN A 4 0.31 3.10 14.23
CA ASN A 4 0.68 4.47 13.91
C ASN A 4 1.36 5.14 15.11
N GLU A 5 2.68 5.12 15.17
CA GLU A 5 3.45 5.67 16.29
C GLU A 5 3.29 7.19 16.46
N ILE A 6 3.07 7.93 15.36
CA ILE A 6 2.88 9.38 15.45
C ILE A 6 1.53 9.75 16.09
N SER A 7 0.59 8.78 16.19
CA SER A 7 -0.62 8.97 16.98
C SER A 7 -0.38 9.03 18.49
N LEU A 8 0.81 8.70 18.99
CA LEU A 8 1.15 8.93 20.39
C LEU A 8 1.51 10.40 20.67
N LYS A 9 2.13 11.06 19.68
CA LYS A 9 2.79 12.37 19.85
C LYS A 9 1.81 13.54 19.88
N GLN A 10 0.66 13.42 19.20
CA GLN A 10 -0.30 14.50 19.10
C GLN A 10 -1.47 14.32 20.07
N GLN A 11 -1.41 14.95 21.25
CA GLN A 11 -2.45 14.85 22.28
C GLN A 11 -3.32 16.11 22.33
N VAL A 12 -4.34 16.15 21.49
CA VAL A 12 -5.41 17.18 21.53
C VAL A 12 -6.77 16.52 21.70
N ALA A 13 -6.80 15.27 22.15
CA ALA A 13 -8.00 14.47 22.24
C ALA A 13 -8.98 15.01 23.27
N LYS A 14 -10.27 14.92 22.90
CA LYS A 14 -11.39 15.22 23.79
C LYS A 14 -11.62 14.14 24.85
N LEU A 15 -11.08 12.94 24.63
CA LEU A 15 -11.30 11.76 25.46
C LEU A 15 -10.12 11.52 26.43
N PRO A 16 -10.39 11.00 27.63
CA PRO A 16 -9.35 10.51 28.53
C PRO A 16 -8.48 9.45 27.86
N LEU A 17 -7.19 9.43 28.20
CA LEU A 17 -6.24 8.49 27.61
C LEU A 17 -6.65 7.01 27.78
N THR A 18 -7.28 6.68 28.91
CA THR A 18 -7.83 5.34 29.16
C THR A 18 -8.88 4.94 28.11
N GLU A 19 -9.76 5.86 27.72
CA GLU A 19 -10.78 5.62 26.69
C GLU A 19 -10.18 5.54 25.30
N GLN A 20 -9.16 6.36 25.00
CA GLN A 20 -8.43 6.27 23.73
C GLN A 20 -7.81 4.88 23.55
N PHE A 21 -7.14 4.35 24.58
CA PHE A 21 -6.57 3.00 24.54
C PHE A 21 -7.64 1.91 24.41
N SER A 22 -8.73 2.00 25.17
CA SER A 22 -9.84 1.06 25.04
C SER A 22 -10.44 1.07 23.62
N GLY A 23 -10.56 2.26 23.00
CA GLY A 23 -10.99 2.43 21.62
C GLY A 23 -10.03 1.78 20.63
N PHE A 24 -8.75 2.11 20.71
CA PHE A 24 -7.68 1.52 19.90
C PHE A 24 -7.66 -0.01 19.99
N LEU A 25 -7.69 -0.56 21.19
CA LEU A 25 -7.69 -2.01 21.41
C LEU A 25 -8.94 -2.68 20.84
N LYS A 26 -10.10 -2.01 20.92
CA LYS A 26 -11.33 -2.50 20.30
C LYS A 26 -11.20 -2.55 18.77
N VAL A 27 -10.59 -1.54 18.15
CA VAL A 27 -10.29 -1.54 16.70
C VAL A 27 -9.37 -2.71 16.33
N CYS A 28 -8.23 -2.88 17.04
CA CYS A 28 -7.34 -4.04 16.82
C CYS A 28 -8.07 -5.38 16.99
N GLN A 29 -8.95 -5.48 17.98
CA GLN A 29 -9.75 -6.68 18.22
C GLN A 29 -10.68 -6.96 17.04
N GLU A 30 -11.44 -5.96 16.56
CA GLU A 30 -12.35 -6.14 15.43
C GLU A 30 -11.62 -6.51 14.13
N LEU A 31 -10.47 -5.87 13.85
CA LEU A 31 -9.62 -6.22 12.71
C LEU A 31 -9.15 -7.68 12.78
N LYS A 32 -8.73 -8.14 13.96
CA LYS A 32 -8.32 -9.54 14.16
C LYS A 32 -9.48 -10.53 13.95
N HIS A 33 -10.68 -10.20 14.44
CA HIS A 33 -11.83 -11.11 14.33
C HIS A 33 -12.43 -11.14 12.93
N ARG A 34 -12.54 -9.97 12.28
CA ARG A 34 -13.29 -9.83 11.04
C ARG A 34 -12.40 -9.82 9.79
N ASN A 35 -11.20 -9.23 9.87
CA ASN A 35 -10.23 -9.23 8.77
C ASN A 35 -9.17 -10.34 8.90
N LYS A 36 -9.21 -11.12 9.98
CA LYS A 36 -8.25 -12.21 10.29
C LYS A 36 -6.78 -11.75 10.38
N ASP A 37 -6.55 -10.46 10.60
CA ASP A 37 -5.21 -9.91 10.79
C ASP A 37 -4.69 -10.25 12.19
N ASN A 38 -3.76 -11.20 12.23
CA ASN A 38 -3.16 -11.66 13.49
C ASN A 38 -1.81 -10.99 13.78
N ASP A 39 -1.18 -10.42 12.76
CA ASP A 39 0.15 -9.83 12.84
C ASP A 39 0.05 -8.34 13.14
N PHE A 40 0.71 -7.93 14.22
CA PHE A 40 0.75 -6.55 14.71
C PHE A 40 2.19 -6.04 14.63
N TYR A 41 2.40 -4.97 13.87
CA TYR A 41 3.71 -4.36 13.72
C TYR A 41 3.76 -3.04 14.51
N TYR A 42 4.86 -2.78 15.21
CA TYR A 42 5.02 -1.56 16.00
C TYR A 42 6.48 -1.14 16.07
N THR A 43 6.71 0.15 16.28
CA THR A 43 8.05 0.72 16.46
C THR A 43 8.42 0.77 17.96
N ASP A 44 9.70 0.93 18.28
CA ASP A 44 10.17 1.02 19.68
C ASP A 44 9.49 2.18 20.44
N GLU A 45 9.16 3.26 19.72
CA GLU A 45 8.45 4.45 20.21
C GLU A 45 7.16 4.09 20.97
N LEU A 46 6.46 3.03 20.59
CA LEU A 46 5.26 2.59 21.32
C LEU A 46 5.56 2.29 22.80
N MET A 47 6.73 1.72 23.10
CA MET A 47 7.09 1.32 24.46
C MET A 47 7.95 2.37 25.19
N THR A 48 8.55 3.31 24.47
CA THR A 48 9.53 4.25 25.02
C THR A 48 9.08 5.70 25.05
N GLU A 49 8.19 6.12 24.15
CA GLU A 49 7.72 7.51 24.09
C GLU A 49 6.72 7.82 25.21
N GLU A 50 6.76 9.08 25.63
CA GLU A 50 5.73 9.64 26.49
C GLU A 50 4.50 9.94 25.65
N ILE A 51 3.33 9.57 26.16
CA ILE A 51 2.07 9.74 25.44
C ILE A 51 1.53 11.13 25.71
N ALA A 52 1.39 11.50 26.99
CA ALA A 52 0.92 12.82 27.42
C ALA A 52 1.38 13.10 28.86
N ASN A 53 1.90 14.30 29.16
CA ASN A 53 2.21 14.74 30.54
C ASN A 53 3.04 13.71 31.34
N GLU A 54 4.18 13.25 30.80
CA GLU A 54 5.05 12.23 31.41
C GLU A 54 4.39 10.84 31.61
N TYR A 55 3.18 10.62 31.07
CA TYR A 55 2.47 9.35 31.17
C TYR A 55 2.93 8.37 30.08
N THR A 56 3.45 7.23 30.52
CA THR A 56 3.99 6.18 29.64
C THR A 56 3.04 4.98 29.50
N ILE A 57 3.30 4.09 28.53
CA ILE A 57 2.64 2.77 28.48
C ILE A 57 2.85 1.96 29.77
N HIS A 58 4.00 2.13 30.43
CA HIS A 58 4.27 1.43 31.69
C HIS A 58 3.35 1.89 32.81
N ASP A 59 3.06 3.20 32.87
CA ASP A 59 2.11 3.77 33.82
C ASP A 59 0.70 3.28 33.52
N TRP A 60 0.30 3.28 32.24
CA TRP A 60 -0.97 2.71 31.78
C TRP A 60 -1.15 1.25 32.21
N LEU A 61 -0.11 0.43 32.04
CA LEU A 61 -0.12 -0.98 32.44
C LEU A 61 -0.27 -1.16 33.97
N LYS A 62 0.16 -0.19 34.77
CA LYS A 62 0.05 -0.22 36.24
C LYS A 62 -1.23 0.45 36.77
N ASP A 63 -1.86 1.31 35.99
CA ASP A 63 -3.01 2.11 36.41
C ASP A 63 -4.21 1.25 36.81
N ARG A 64 -4.71 1.40 38.05
CA ARG A 64 -5.83 0.60 38.57
C ARG A 64 -7.16 0.91 37.89
N ASN A 65 -7.28 2.08 37.26
CA ASN A 65 -8.49 2.51 36.55
C ASN A 65 -8.60 1.91 35.14
N VAL A 66 -7.50 1.39 34.59
CA VAL A 66 -7.50 0.73 33.28
C VAL A 66 -8.05 -0.71 33.41
N PRO A 67 -9.05 -1.10 32.58
CA PRO A 67 -9.61 -2.44 32.61
C PRO A 67 -8.56 -3.55 32.43
N GLN A 68 -8.63 -4.59 33.27
CA GLN A 68 -7.68 -5.71 33.20
C GLN A 68 -7.70 -6.44 31.85
N LYS A 69 -8.87 -6.53 31.22
CA LYS A 69 -9.03 -7.11 29.88
C LYS A 69 -8.20 -6.38 28.82
N ASP A 70 -8.15 -5.05 28.89
CA ASP A 70 -7.45 -4.21 27.93
C ASP A 70 -5.94 -4.40 28.10
N LYS A 71 -5.45 -4.43 29.34
CA LYS A 71 -4.05 -4.74 29.65
C LYS A 71 -3.64 -6.13 29.18
N GLN A 72 -4.49 -7.13 29.39
CA GLN A 72 -4.22 -8.51 28.97
C GLN A 72 -4.16 -8.60 27.44
N PHE A 73 -5.11 -7.96 26.75
CA PHE A 73 -5.13 -7.95 25.30
C PHE A 73 -3.93 -7.21 24.70
N PHE A 74 -3.59 -6.02 25.22
CA PHE A 74 -2.39 -5.29 24.80
C PHE A 74 -1.12 -6.13 25.00
N ARG A 75 -0.95 -6.78 26.16
CA ARG A 75 0.20 -7.69 26.38
C ARG A 75 0.24 -8.83 25.36
N SER A 76 -0.90 -9.43 25.04
CA SER A 76 -0.97 -10.47 24.00
C SER A 76 -0.64 -9.93 22.61
N LEU A 77 -0.99 -8.67 22.32
CA LEU A 77 -0.72 -8.01 21.06
C LEU A 77 0.78 -7.77 20.90
N ILE A 78 1.44 -7.21 21.92
CA ILE A 78 2.89 -6.97 21.92
C ILE A 78 3.69 -8.27 21.93
N GLN A 79 3.30 -9.26 22.74
CA GLN A 79 4.04 -10.54 22.82
C GLN A 79 4.09 -11.29 21.48
N ARG A 80 3.05 -11.14 20.65
CA ARG A 80 2.98 -11.75 19.31
C ARG A 80 3.32 -10.76 18.20
N GLY A 81 3.55 -9.50 18.55
CA GLY A 81 3.81 -8.44 17.62
C GLY A 81 5.24 -8.50 17.10
N HIS A 82 5.44 -7.86 15.97
CA HIS A 82 6.72 -7.73 15.30
C HIS A 82 7.21 -6.30 15.46
N ARG A 83 8.41 -6.15 16.00
CA ARG A 83 9.06 -4.85 16.05
C ARG A 83 9.55 -4.47 14.66
N ILE A 84 9.27 -3.22 14.26
CA ILE A 84 9.80 -2.61 13.05
C ILE A 84 11.23 -2.15 13.33
N GLU A 85 12.21 -2.68 12.59
CA GLU A 85 13.61 -2.30 12.78
C GLU A 85 13.97 -1.16 11.83
N THR A 86 14.68 -0.14 12.34
CA THR A 86 15.10 1.03 11.53
C THR A 86 15.97 0.65 10.33
N GLY A 87 16.63 -0.52 10.36
CA GLY A 87 17.43 -1.03 9.26
C GLY A 87 16.61 -1.52 8.06
N ASP A 88 15.30 -1.73 8.21
CA ASP A 88 14.44 -2.25 7.14
C ASP A 88 14.12 -1.18 6.07
N PHE A 89 14.31 0.11 6.37
CA PHE A 89 13.88 1.25 5.53
C PHE A 89 14.99 2.31 5.35
N LEU A 90 16.22 1.90 5.00
CA LEU A 90 17.36 2.81 4.90
C LEU A 90 17.33 3.77 3.69
N GLU A 91 16.47 3.51 2.70
CA GLU A 91 16.46 4.22 1.42
C GLU A 91 15.17 5.04 1.17
N SER A 92 14.24 5.01 2.12
CA SER A 92 12.93 5.63 2.00
C SER A 92 12.44 6.18 3.34
N GLU A 93 11.66 7.26 3.28
CA GLU A 93 10.97 7.85 4.41
C GLU A 93 9.55 8.25 4.00
N LEU A 94 8.62 8.21 4.95
CA LEU A 94 7.28 8.79 4.77
C LEU A 94 7.13 9.93 5.77
N ILE A 95 7.08 11.15 5.26
CA ILE A 95 7.01 12.39 6.03
C ILE A 95 5.55 12.83 6.12
N VAL A 96 5.07 13.09 7.34
CA VAL A 96 3.73 13.62 7.62
C VAL A 96 3.87 15.02 8.21
N GLU A 97 3.04 15.95 7.77
CA GLU A 97 2.98 17.30 8.34
C GLU A 97 1.94 17.33 9.47
N LEU A 98 2.38 17.64 10.68
CA LEU A 98 1.53 17.80 11.85
C LEU A 98 1.48 19.27 12.28
N GLU A 99 0.29 19.76 12.62
CA GLU A 99 0.06 21.19 12.95
C GLU A 99 0.97 21.74 14.06
N ASN A 100 1.35 20.90 15.03
CA ASN A 100 2.10 21.32 16.22
C ASN A 100 3.57 20.84 16.28
N GLU A 101 3.93 19.83 15.47
CA GLU A 101 5.25 19.18 15.49
C GLU A 101 6.05 19.46 14.20
N GLY A 102 5.42 20.04 13.18
CA GLY A 102 6.01 20.21 11.85
C GLY A 102 6.09 18.89 11.08
N SER A 103 7.12 18.75 10.24
CA SER A 103 7.35 17.55 9.43
C SER A 103 7.98 16.43 10.27
N ILE A 104 7.30 15.30 10.39
CA ILE A 104 7.76 14.12 11.13
C ILE A 104 7.85 12.89 10.22
N SER A 105 8.89 12.08 10.42
CA SER A 105 9.03 10.78 9.76
C SER A 105 8.14 9.74 10.46
N ALA A 106 7.25 9.10 9.70
CA ALA A 106 6.26 8.13 10.16
C ALA A 106 6.61 6.74 9.63
N LYS A 107 7.37 5.97 10.42
CA LYS A 107 7.86 4.62 10.09
C LYS A 107 6.73 3.62 9.96
N GLY A 108 5.72 3.67 10.84
CA GLY A 108 4.56 2.80 10.75
C GLY A 108 3.75 3.06 9.47
N ALA A 109 3.63 4.33 9.07
CA ALA A 109 2.99 4.71 7.81
C ALA A 109 3.82 4.29 6.59
N LEU A 110 5.15 4.47 6.64
CA LEU A 110 6.07 4.02 5.59
C LEU A 110 5.94 2.52 5.34
N MET A 111 6.01 1.72 6.40
CA MET A 111 5.83 0.27 6.32
C MET A 111 4.45 -0.09 5.76
N ALA A 112 3.39 0.55 6.25
CA ALA A 112 2.05 0.29 5.76
C ALA A 112 1.91 0.62 4.27
N TYR A 113 2.54 1.71 3.81
CA TYR A 113 2.58 2.07 2.40
C TYR A 113 3.34 1.03 1.55
N GLU A 114 4.58 0.71 1.93
CA GLU A 114 5.42 -0.22 1.16
C GLU A 114 4.86 -1.65 1.13
N TRP A 115 4.19 -2.07 2.20
CA TRP A 115 3.64 -3.42 2.35
C TRP A 115 2.18 -3.52 1.93
N ASP A 116 1.58 -2.46 1.38
CA ASP A 116 0.16 -2.41 1.01
C ASP A 116 -0.75 -2.83 2.17
N SER A 117 -0.42 -2.31 3.36
CA SER A 117 -1.14 -2.52 4.60
C SER A 117 -1.85 -1.24 5.02
N TYR A 118 -2.31 -1.21 6.27
CA TYR A 118 -2.98 -0.07 6.87
C TYR A 118 -2.43 0.17 8.27
N ILE A 119 -2.48 1.43 8.69
CA ILE A 119 -2.12 1.83 10.04
C ILE A 119 -3.32 1.77 10.98
N VAL A 120 -3.06 1.55 12.26
CA VAL A 120 -4.05 1.59 13.34
C VAL A 120 -3.61 2.66 14.33
N SER A 121 -4.46 3.67 14.51
CA SER A 121 -4.11 4.87 15.28
C SER A 121 -4.77 4.89 16.65
N LEU A 122 -4.08 5.43 17.64
CA LEU A 122 -4.68 5.90 18.87
C LEU A 122 -5.48 7.17 18.58
N LEU A 123 -6.71 7.30 19.09
CA LEU A 123 -7.57 8.46 18.82
C LEU A 123 -7.21 9.68 19.69
N SER A 124 -5.96 10.12 19.57
CA SER A 124 -5.35 11.23 20.31
C SER A 124 -5.59 12.62 19.68
N SER A 125 -6.11 12.65 18.45
CA SER A 125 -6.38 13.85 17.65
C SER A 125 -7.49 13.55 16.64
N GLU A 126 -8.26 14.58 16.24
CA GLU A 126 -9.27 14.47 15.17
C GLU A 126 -8.65 14.09 13.81
N LEU A 127 -7.33 14.27 13.64
CA LEU A 127 -6.62 13.78 12.45
C LEU A 127 -6.76 12.26 12.28
N TRP A 128 -6.88 11.51 13.38
CA TRP A 128 -6.98 10.05 13.36
C TRP A 128 -8.41 9.54 13.19
N GLU A 129 -9.41 10.44 13.15
CA GLU A 129 -10.79 10.15 12.75
C GLU A 129 -10.96 10.07 11.23
N LYS A 130 -9.93 10.39 10.45
CA LYS A 130 -9.94 10.28 8.99
C LYS A 130 -9.52 8.88 8.54
N GLU A 131 -10.21 8.33 7.53
CA GLU A 131 -9.88 7.02 6.92
C GLU A 131 -8.50 7.03 6.24
N TRP A 132 -8.00 8.20 5.84
CA TRP A 132 -6.73 8.34 5.13
C TRP A 132 -5.82 9.34 5.85
N MET A 133 -4.57 8.92 6.05
CA MET A 133 -3.47 9.78 6.42
C MET A 133 -2.75 10.22 5.14
N GLU A 134 -2.53 11.52 4.99
CA GLU A 134 -1.78 12.09 3.87
C GLU A 134 -0.32 12.33 4.30
N GLY A 135 0.62 12.08 3.38
CA GLY A 135 2.05 12.28 3.63
C GLY A 135 2.85 12.43 2.33
N LYS A 136 4.15 12.60 2.48
CA LYS A 136 5.13 12.67 1.39
C LYS A 136 6.08 11.50 1.51
N TYR A 137 6.11 10.64 0.50
CA TYR A 137 7.08 9.57 0.39
C TYR A 137 8.34 10.10 -0.29
N VAL A 138 9.48 9.92 0.36
CA VAL A 138 10.79 10.40 -0.08
C VAL A 138 11.70 9.19 -0.22
N SER A 139 12.35 9.02 -1.36
CA SER A 139 13.33 7.95 -1.56
C SER A 139 14.65 8.51 -2.07
N ILE A 140 15.77 7.96 -1.63
CA ILE A 140 17.12 8.32 -2.11
C ILE A 140 17.26 8.04 -3.62
N ASN A 141 16.44 7.15 -4.17
CA ASN A 141 16.46 6.78 -5.57
C ASN A 141 15.58 7.67 -6.46
N ASP A 142 14.76 8.54 -5.88
CA ASP A 142 13.79 9.38 -6.58
C ASP A 142 14.18 10.86 -6.48
N GLU A 143 14.01 11.61 -7.58
CA GLU A 143 14.37 13.05 -7.64
C GLU A 143 13.26 13.97 -7.08
N GLU A 144 12.05 13.45 -6.90
CA GLU A 144 10.86 14.20 -6.47
C GLU A 144 10.12 13.46 -5.34
N ASP A 145 9.69 14.19 -4.31
CA ASP A 145 8.83 13.67 -3.23
C ASP A 145 7.43 13.34 -3.78
N GLU A 146 6.89 12.16 -3.45
CA GLU A 146 5.57 11.70 -3.89
C GLU A 146 4.51 11.98 -2.82
N ALA A 147 3.40 12.64 -3.18
CA ALA A 147 2.26 12.76 -2.29
C ALA A 147 1.52 11.41 -2.20
N VAL A 148 1.42 10.84 -1.01
CA VAL A 148 0.87 9.50 -0.78
C VAL A 148 -0.25 9.51 0.26
N LYS A 149 -1.12 8.49 0.18
CA LYS A 149 -2.19 8.25 1.15
C LYS A 149 -2.05 6.87 1.77
N VAL A 150 -2.07 6.81 3.10
CA VAL A 150 -2.03 5.57 3.87
C VAL A 150 -3.35 5.37 4.58
N ARG A 151 -3.95 4.19 4.41
CA ARG A 151 -5.24 3.88 5.04
C ARG A 151 -5.06 3.78 6.56
N ASN A 152 -5.93 4.45 7.30
CA ASN A 152 -5.94 4.54 8.76
C ASN A 152 -7.20 3.91 9.36
N CYS A 153 -7.02 3.06 10.37
CA CYS A 153 -8.06 2.51 11.21
C CYS A 153 -7.96 3.11 12.63
N GLY A 154 -8.59 4.26 12.87
CA GLY A 154 -8.68 4.88 14.20
C GLY A 154 -10.00 4.60 14.92
N ILE A 155 -11.06 4.31 14.16
CA ILE A 155 -12.42 4.06 14.67
C ILE A 155 -13.03 2.83 14.01
N LEU A 156 -14.14 2.32 14.59
CA LEU A 156 -14.80 1.11 14.11
C LEU A 156 -15.38 1.27 12.69
N ASP A 157 -15.87 2.45 12.35
CA ASP A 157 -16.39 2.72 11.00
C ASP A 157 -15.32 2.50 9.92
N HIS A 158 -14.05 2.79 10.21
CA HIS A 158 -12.94 2.50 9.27
C HIS A 158 -12.73 1.00 9.09
N VAL A 159 -12.97 0.20 10.14
CA VAL A 159 -12.91 -1.27 10.07
C VAL A 159 -14.04 -1.80 9.18
N ASP A 160 -15.24 -1.24 9.32
CA ASP A 160 -16.39 -1.58 8.47
C ASP A 160 -16.11 -1.24 7.00
N GLN A 161 -15.57 -0.06 6.72
CA GLN A 161 -15.16 0.36 5.38
C GLN A 161 -14.08 -0.55 4.80
N LEU A 162 -13.01 -0.84 5.57
CA LEU A 162 -11.94 -1.75 5.16
C LEU A 162 -12.50 -3.12 4.77
N ILE A 163 -13.35 -3.71 5.62
CA ILE A 163 -13.91 -5.04 5.38
C ILE A 163 -14.86 -5.03 4.19
N THR A 164 -15.63 -3.96 4.01
CA THR A 164 -16.53 -3.82 2.85
C THR A 164 -15.72 -3.77 1.57
N ASN A 165 -14.68 -2.93 1.52
CA ASN A 165 -13.77 -2.83 0.38
C ASN A 165 -13.05 -4.17 0.10
N GLU A 166 -12.57 -4.85 1.15
CA GLU A 166 -11.96 -6.17 1.03
C GLU A 166 -12.96 -7.25 0.58
N ARG A 167 -14.22 -7.18 1.00
CA ARG A 167 -15.28 -8.11 0.57
C ARG A 167 -15.73 -7.86 -0.86
N GLU A 168 -15.87 -6.61 -1.28
CA GLU A 168 -16.13 -6.25 -2.67
C GLU A 168 -14.99 -6.77 -3.55
N ARG A 169 -13.74 -6.58 -3.11
CA ARG A 169 -12.57 -7.12 -3.80
C ARG A 169 -12.51 -8.65 -3.77
N GLN A 170 -12.87 -9.29 -2.66
CA GLN A 170 -12.93 -10.75 -2.53
C GLN A 170 -14.11 -11.35 -3.27
N SER A 171 -15.23 -10.64 -3.48
CA SER A 171 -16.38 -11.16 -4.24
C SER A 171 -16.04 -11.48 -5.70
N LEU A 172 -14.91 -10.96 -6.17
CA LEU A 172 -14.27 -11.25 -7.45
C LEU A 172 -13.31 -12.45 -7.39
N ILE A 173 -13.51 -13.46 -6.50
CA ILE A 173 -12.54 -14.57 -6.28
C ILE A 173 -12.10 -15.14 -7.62
N ILE A 174 -10.88 -14.76 -7.98
CA ILE A 174 -10.12 -15.31 -9.08
C ILE A 174 -9.02 -16.11 -8.42
N SER A 175 -9.10 -17.41 -8.63
CA SER A 175 -8.24 -18.40 -7.96
C SER A 175 -6.95 -18.69 -8.73
N SER A 176 -6.86 -18.21 -9.98
CA SER A 176 -5.73 -18.46 -10.88
C SER A 176 -5.58 -17.37 -11.94
N GLY A 177 -4.38 -17.25 -12.53
CA GLY A 177 -4.15 -16.33 -13.66
C GLY A 177 -4.94 -16.67 -14.92
N ALA A 178 -5.30 -17.94 -15.12
CA ALA A 178 -6.19 -18.34 -16.20
C ALA A 178 -7.62 -17.78 -15.98
N GLU A 179 -8.14 -17.88 -14.76
CA GLU A 179 -9.44 -17.30 -14.42
C GLU A 179 -9.43 -15.76 -14.50
N LEU A 180 -8.31 -15.14 -14.11
CA LEU A 180 -8.08 -13.70 -14.30
C LEU A 180 -8.19 -13.31 -15.76
N TRP A 181 -7.47 -14.04 -16.62
CA TRP A 181 -7.46 -13.79 -18.06
C TRP A 181 -8.85 -13.89 -18.66
N GLU A 182 -9.63 -14.93 -18.34
CA GLU A 182 -10.97 -15.11 -18.89
C GLU A 182 -11.94 -14.01 -18.45
N LYS A 183 -11.84 -13.52 -17.21
CA LYS A 183 -12.73 -12.49 -16.66
C LYS A 183 -12.23 -11.06 -16.88
N ARG A 184 -11.02 -10.86 -17.42
CA ARG A 184 -10.33 -9.55 -17.46
C ARG A 184 -11.17 -8.41 -18.05
N GLU A 185 -11.91 -8.67 -19.13
CA GLU A 185 -12.73 -7.65 -19.80
C GLU A 185 -13.95 -7.22 -18.97
N GLN A 186 -14.45 -8.10 -18.10
CA GLN A 186 -15.53 -7.79 -17.17
C GLN A 186 -15.03 -7.05 -15.94
N LEU A 187 -13.81 -7.35 -15.51
CA LEU A 187 -13.20 -6.80 -14.29
C LEU A 187 -12.56 -5.45 -14.52
N TYR A 188 -11.93 -5.28 -15.69
CA TYR A 188 -11.15 -4.10 -16.03
C TYR A 188 -11.57 -3.58 -17.42
N PRO A 189 -12.82 -3.10 -17.57
CA PRO A 189 -13.35 -2.65 -18.85
C PRO A 189 -12.59 -1.46 -19.47
N HIS A 190 -11.81 -0.71 -18.69
CA HIS A 190 -11.02 0.43 -19.18
C HIS A 190 -9.56 0.04 -19.49
N LEU A 191 -9.23 -1.26 -19.37
CA LEU A 191 -7.94 -1.82 -19.74
C LEU A 191 -8.05 -2.83 -20.88
N ILE A 192 -7.14 -2.74 -21.85
CA ILE A 192 -7.00 -3.72 -22.92
C ILE A 192 -5.67 -4.45 -22.78
N PHE A 193 -5.73 -5.77 -22.59
CA PHE A 193 -4.54 -6.60 -22.39
C PHE A 193 -4.01 -7.14 -23.71
N CYS A 194 -2.72 -6.93 -23.97
CA CYS A 194 -2.01 -7.55 -25.09
C CYS A 194 -1.99 -9.08 -24.93
N LYS A 195 -1.93 -9.80 -26.06
CA LYS A 195 -2.04 -11.28 -26.09
C LYS A 195 -0.97 -11.98 -25.26
N GLU A 196 0.24 -11.42 -25.20
CA GLU A 196 1.37 -11.99 -24.46
C GLU A 196 1.14 -12.01 -22.94
N VAL A 197 0.28 -11.13 -22.42
CA VAL A 197 -0.05 -11.06 -20.99
C VAL A 197 -0.74 -12.35 -20.51
N LYS A 198 -1.45 -13.06 -21.40
CA LYS A 198 -2.09 -14.35 -21.06
C LYS A 198 -1.09 -15.33 -20.46
N ARG A 199 0.02 -15.59 -21.19
CA ARG A 199 1.05 -16.54 -20.77
C ARG A 199 1.69 -16.09 -19.45
N GLN A 200 1.87 -14.79 -19.29
CA GLN A 200 2.49 -14.22 -18.09
C GLN A 200 1.62 -14.38 -16.84
N LEU A 201 0.29 -14.22 -16.97
CA LEU A 201 -0.65 -14.50 -15.89
C LEU A 201 -0.71 -16.00 -15.58
N GLU A 202 -0.66 -16.87 -16.59
CA GLU A 202 -0.63 -18.33 -16.41
C GLU A 202 0.66 -18.80 -15.70
N GLU A 203 1.77 -18.06 -15.81
CA GLU A 203 3.03 -18.37 -15.12
C GLU A 203 3.03 -18.01 -13.63
N ALA A 204 2.09 -17.20 -13.15
CA ALA A 204 1.94 -16.90 -11.74
C ALA A 204 1.28 -18.10 -11.01
N ARG A 205 2.14 -18.95 -10.42
CA ARG A 205 1.76 -20.27 -9.85
C ARG A 205 1.14 -20.20 -8.46
N VAL A 206 1.15 -19.05 -7.79
CA VAL A 206 0.70 -18.89 -6.40
C VAL A 206 -0.45 -17.88 -6.34
N SER A 207 -1.55 -18.24 -5.66
CA SER A 207 -2.74 -17.39 -5.51
C SER A 207 -2.42 -16.00 -4.95
N ILE A 208 -1.44 -15.91 -4.04
CA ILE A 208 -0.97 -14.65 -3.48
C ILE A 208 -0.35 -13.73 -4.54
N GLN A 209 0.37 -14.28 -5.54
CA GLN A 209 0.95 -13.49 -6.64
C GLN A 209 -0.15 -12.92 -7.53
N ILE A 210 -1.16 -13.73 -7.83
CA ILE A 210 -2.33 -13.30 -8.61
C ILE A 210 -3.07 -12.18 -7.89
N GLN A 211 -3.29 -12.29 -6.58
CA GLN A 211 -3.92 -11.21 -5.81
C GLN A 211 -3.12 -9.91 -5.87
N THR A 212 -1.79 -9.97 -5.69
CA THR A 212 -0.94 -8.77 -5.81
C THR A 212 -1.02 -8.16 -7.21
N ILE A 213 -0.97 -8.98 -8.26
CA ILE A 213 -1.12 -8.52 -9.65
C ILE A 213 -2.48 -7.84 -9.85
N MET A 214 -3.57 -8.48 -9.40
CA MET A 214 -4.92 -7.93 -9.51
C MET A 214 -5.04 -6.56 -8.83
N LYS A 215 -4.47 -6.41 -7.63
CA LYS A 215 -4.45 -5.10 -6.95
C LYS A 215 -3.77 -4.02 -7.79
N ARG A 216 -2.66 -4.35 -8.47
CA ARG A 216 -1.97 -3.40 -9.36
C ARG A 216 -2.71 -3.09 -10.63
N ILE A 217 -3.37 -4.10 -11.21
CA ILE A 217 -4.25 -3.87 -12.36
C ILE A 217 -5.40 -2.95 -11.95
N GLN A 218 -5.98 -3.13 -10.76
CA GLN A 218 -7.09 -2.30 -10.28
C GLN A 218 -6.71 -0.81 -10.20
N ILE A 219 -5.49 -0.49 -9.77
CA ILE A 219 -5.00 0.90 -9.76
C ILE A 219 -5.03 1.52 -11.16
N LEU A 220 -4.58 0.77 -12.17
CA LEU A 220 -4.64 1.23 -13.55
C LEU A 220 -6.09 1.36 -14.03
N GLU A 221 -6.95 0.39 -13.70
CA GLU A 221 -8.37 0.44 -14.03
C GLU A 221 -9.05 1.67 -13.45
N ASP A 222 -8.83 1.97 -12.17
CA ASP A 222 -9.42 3.12 -11.48
C ASP A 222 -8.97 4.44 -12.14
N TYR A 223 -7.69 4.54 -12.51
CA TYR A 223 -7.17 5.69 -13.26
C TYR A 223 -7.80 5.81 -14.67
N PHE A 224 -7.83 4.71 -15.43
CA PHE A 224 -8.33 4.72 -16.80
C PHE A 224 -9.86 4.85 -16.88
N ALA A 225 -10.59 4.51 -15.81
CA ALA A 225 -12.03 4.74 -15.72
C ALA A 225 -12.42 6.23 -15.78
N THR A 226 -11.54 7.12 -15.33
CA THR A 226 -11.74 8.59 -15.38
C THR A 226 -10.91 9.28 -16.45
N TYR A 227 -10.23 8.52 -17.32
CA TYR A 227 -9.27 9.06 -18.27
C TYR A 227 -9.93 9.79 -19.45
N GLU A 228 -9.66 11.10 -19.56
CA GLU A 228 -10.23 11.96 -20.61
C GLU A 228 -9.33 12.11 -21.86
N GLY A 229 -8.26 11.31 -21.96
CA GLY A 229 -7.33 11.33 -23.10
C GLY A 229 -6.04 12.12 -22.87
N VAL A 230 -5.86 12.72 -21.70
CA VAL A 230 -4.61 13.40 -21.29
C VAL A 230 -3.96 12.60 -20.18
N PHE A 231 -2.78 12.02 -20.44
CA PHE A 231 -2.12 11.15 -19.47
C PHE A 231 -1.30 11.95 -18.47
N ASP A 232 -1.56 11.76 -17.18
CA ASP A 232 -0.75 12.26 -16.08
C ASP A 232 -0.20 11.10 -15.24
N LYS A 233 1.13 10.93 -15.27
CA LYS A 233 1.81 9.88 -14.51
C LYS A 233 1.61 10.02 -12.99
N ASN A 234 1.40 11.24 -12.49
CA ASN A 234 1.35 11.55 -11.06
C ASN A 234 0.00 11.16 -10.44
N GLU A 235 -1.05 11.04 -11.25
CA GLU A 235 -2.39 10.63 -10.81
C GLU A 235 -2.58 9.11 -10.81
N VAL A 236 -1.68 8.34 -11.45
CA VAL A 236 -1.72 6.87 -11.50
C VAL A 236 -1.32 6.24 -10.15
N GLY A 237 -0.33 6.83 -9.47
CA GLY A 237 0.25 6.30 -8.22
C GLY A 237 1.21 5.11 -8.40
N PHE A 238 1.72 4.59 -7.27
CA PHE A 238 2.60 3.41 -7.16
C PHE A 238 3.88 3.48 -7.99
N GLY A 239 4.53 4.65 -7.96
CA GLY A 239 5.81 4.87 -8.64
C GLY A 239 5.71 4.69 -10.15
N CYS A 240 4.57 5.05 -10.75
CA CYS A 240 4.37 5.09 -12.20
C CYS A 240 5.47 5.94 -12.84
N ARG A 241 6.33 5.27 -13.61
CA ARG A 241 7.51 5.92 -14.19
C ARG A 241 7.83 5.35 -15.54
N THR A 242 8.74 6.05 -16.22
CA THR A 242 9.27 5.59 -17.48
C THR A 242 10.63 4.92 -17.32
N GLU A 243 11.05 4.14 -18.31
CA GLU A 243 12.39 3.53 -18.32
C GLU A 243 13.52 4.57 -18.33
N SER A 244 14.67 4.18 -17.76
CA SER A 244 15.86 5.02 -17.67
C SER A 244 16.42 5.36 -19.06
N GLU A 245 17.19 6.45 -19.16
CA GLU A 245 17.85 6.81 -20.42
C GLU A 245 18.79 5.72 -20.95
N SER A 246 19.46 4.99 -20.05
CA SER A 246 20.35 3.89 -20.44
C SER A 246 19.60 2.77 -21.15
N VAL A 247 18.41 2.41 -20.67
CA VAL A 247 17.53 1.41 -21.29
C VAL A 247 16.93 1.95 -22.59
N LYS A 248 16.58 3.24 -22.64
CA LYS A 248 16.02 3.87 -23.85
C LYS A 248 17.01 3.97 -25.01
N LYS A 249 18.31 4.18 -24.70
CA LYS A 249 19.38 4.32 -25.71
C LYS A 249 19.92 2.97 -26.19
N ASP A 250 19.70 1.90 -25.44
CA ASP A 250 20.11 0.54 -25.79
C ASP A 250 19.04 -0.15 -26.65
N LYS A 251 19.41 -0.54 -27.88
CA LYS A 251 18.48 -1.16 -28.83
C LYS A 251 17.95 -2.50 -28.33
N GLU A 252 18.80 -3.37 -27.77
CA GLU A 252 18.37 -4.70 -27.33
C GLU A 252 17.45 -4.61 -26.12
N LEU A 253 17.76 -3.72 -25.16
CA LEU A 253 16.91 -3.49 -24.00
C LEU A 253 15.56 -2.87 -24.38
N ASN A 254 15.53 -2.04 -25.42
CA ASN A 254 14.31 -1.45 -25.95
C ASN A 254 13.35 -2.53 -26.52
N GLU A 255 13.87 -3.50 -27.26
CA GLU A 255 13.06 -4.58 -27.86
C GLU A 255 12.26 -5.37 -26.81
N TYR A 256 12.81 -5.59 -25.60
CA TYR A 256 12.08 -6.29 -24.52
C TYR A 256 10.82 -5.57 -24.02
N ARG A 257 10.68 -4.27 -24.30
CA ARG A 257 9.50 -3.46 -23.95
C ARG A 257 8.60 -3.20 -25.14
N LYS A 258 8.87 -3.82 -26.29
CA LYS A 258 7.98 -3.75 -27.43
C LYS A 258 6.98 -4.88 -27.37
N PHE A 259 5.71 -4.52 -27.43
CA PHE A 259 4.63 -5.49 -27.43
C PHE A 259 3.66 -5.18 -28.57
N VAL A 260 3.09 -6.24 -29.15
CA VAL A 260 2.06 -6.10 -30.17
C VAL A 260 0.76 -5.67 -29.49
N THR A 261 0.34 -4.45 -29.81
CA THR A 261 -0.92 -3.87 -29.35
C THR A 261 -2.13 -4.69 -29.83
N PRO A 262 -3.31 -4.52 -29.21
CA PRO A 262 -4.57 -5.12 -29.68
C PRO A 262 -4.88 -4.81 -31.14
N TYR A 263 -4.38 -3.69 -31.67
CA TYR A 263 -4.57 -3.23 -33.05
C TYR A 263 -3.55 -3.83 -34.03
N GLY A 264 -2.66 -4.71 -33.58
CA GLY A 264 -1.70 -5.43 -34.42
C GLY A 264 -0.39 -4.66 -34.71
N LYS A 265 -0.23 -3.46 -34.17
CA LYS A 265 1.00 -2.67 -34.27
C LYS A 265 1.91 -2.96 -33.09
N GLU A 266 3.21 -3.11 -33.34
CA GLU A 266 4.21 -3.21 -32.29
C GLU A 266 4.54 -1.81 -31.77
N GLU A 267 4.41 -1.60 -30.46
CA GLU A 267 4.70 -0.33 -29.80
C GLU A 267 5.59 -0.53 -28.59
N TYR A 268 6.32 0.53 -28.21
CA TYR A 268 7.21 0.54 -27.06
C TYR A 268 6.43 0.95 -25.81
N PHE A 269 6.30 0.05 -24.83
CA PHE A 269 5.54 0.25 -23.59
C PHE A 269 6.46 0.83 -22.52
N TYR A 270 6.57 2.16 -22.52
CA TYR A 270 7.54 2.88 -21.72
C TYR A 270 7.07 3.24 -20.32
N TRP A 271 5.77 3.17 -20.03
CA TRP A 271 5.25 3.39 -18.68
C TRP A 271 5.15 2.07 -17.94
N HIS A 272 5.51 2.10 -16.66
CA HIS A 272 5.31 0.95 -15.79
C HIS A 272 5.05 1.36 -14.34
N ILE A 273 4.26 0.53 -13.65
CA ILE A 273 4.11 0.53 -12.20
C ILE A 273 4.74 -0.74 -11.63
N SER A 274 5.17 -0.68 -10.36
CA SER A 274 5.81 -1.82 -9.69
C SER A 274 4.82 -2.52 -8.74
N PHE A 275 4.93 -3.84 -8.59
CA PHE A 275 4.37 -4.53 -7.43
C PHE A 275 5.48 -5.12 -6.56
N PRO A 276 5.45 -4.84 -5.24
CA PRO A 276 6.34 -5.45 -4.26
C PRO A 276 5.87 -6.86 -3.86
N GLY A 277 6.71 -7.56 -3.09
CA GLY A 277 6.43 -8.87 -2.50
C GLY A 277 7.45 -9.95 -2.88
N ASN A 278 7.16 -11.20 -2.53
CA ASN A 278 8.02 -12.36 -2.85
C ASN A 278 8.13 -12.68 -4.37
N TYR A 279 7.39 -11.95 -5.19
CA TYR A 279 7.48 -11.97 -6.65
C TYR A 279 7.43 -10.51 -7.13
N PRO A 280 8.54 -9.76 -6.99
CA PRO A 280 8.57 -8.37 -7.38
C PRO A 280 8.54 -8.27 -8.90
N GLY A 281 7.70 -7.38 -9.40
CA GLY A 281 7.45 -7.27 -10.83
C GLY A 281 6.96 -5.90 -11.26
N ARG A 282 6.71 -5.78 -12.56
CA ARG A 282 6.27 -4.58 -13.23
C ARG A 282 5.06 -4.86 -14.11
N ILE A 283 4.16 -3.90 -14.18
CA ILE A 283 3.11 -3.84 -15.20
C ILE A 283 3.50 -2.75 -16.18
N HIS A 284 3.83 -3.11 -17.43
CA HIS A 284 4.07 -2.14 -18.49
C HIS A 284 2.78 -1.85 -19.25
N PHE A 285 2.52 -0.56 -19.49
CA PHE A 285 1.29 -0.12 -20.15
C PHE A 285 1.53 1.10 -21.05
N LEU A 286 0.52 1.43 -21.86
CA LEU A 286 0.43 2.62 -22.68
C LEU A 286 -0.96 3.24 -22.54
N PRO A 287 -1.08 4.57 -22.35
CA PRO A 287 -2.35 5.24 -22.52
C PRO A 287 -2.74 5.28 -24.01
N ASP A 288 -4.00 5.02 -24.31
CA ASP A 288 -4.60 5.15 -25.64
C ASP A 288 -5.62 6.31 -25.63
N PRO A 289 -5.21 7.52 -26.03
CA PRO A 289 -6.09 8.69 -26.03
C PRO A 289 -7.27 8.57 -26.99
N GLU A 290 -7.11 7.84 -28.10
CA GLU A 290 -8.14 7.70 -29.13
C GLU A 290 -9.32 6.88 -28.60
N HIS A 291 -9.02 5.79 -27.89
CA HIS A 291 -10.01 4.89 -27.33
C HIS A 291 -10.32 5.16 -25.84
N ARG A 292 -9.56 6.07 -25.20
CA ARG A 292 -9.65 6.42 -23.77
C ARG A 292 -9.52 5.23 -22.84
N VAL A 293 -8.51 4.40 -23.09
CA VAL A 293 -8.24 3.18 -22.33
C VAL A 293 -6.74 3.05 -22.04
N GLY A 294 -6.40 2.17 -21.11
CA GLY A 294 -5.02 1.73 -20.89
C GLY A 294 -4.73 0.43 -21.61
N ILE A 295 -3.66 0.36 -22.40
CA ILE A 295 -3.20 -0.88 -23.02
C ILE A 295 -2.12 -1.49 -22.15
N VAL A 296 -2.32 -2.72 -21.67
CA VAL A 296 -1.34 -3.45 -20.84
C VAL A 296 -0.53 -4.42 -21.69
N GLY A 297 0.77 -4.19 -21.78
CA GLY A 297 1.69 -4.95 -22.63
C GLY A 297 2.42 -6.09 -21.91
N TYR A 298 2.68 -5.92 -20.62
CA TYR A 298 3.46 -6.88 -19.83
C TYR A 298 3.06 -6.85 -18.36
N ILE A 299 3.02 -8.02 -17.73
CA ILE A 299 2.88 -8.22 -16.29
C ILE A 299 3.86 -9.31 -15.88
N GLY A 300 4.84 -9.02 -15.05
CA GLY A 300 5.77 -10.06 -14.63
C GLY A 300 7.01 -9.52 -13.95
N LYS A 301 8.03 -10.37 -13.81
CA LYS A 301 9.32 -9.97 -13.25
C LYS A 301 9.93 -8.78 -13.99
N HIS A 302 10.90 -8.17 -13.35
CA HIS A 302 11.69 -7.11 -13.96
C HIS A 302 12.31 -7.55 -15.30
N LEU A 303 12.01 -6.83 -16.38
CA LEU A 303 12.64 -7.03 -17.68
C LEU A 303 14.14 -6.66 -17.63
N PRO A 304 15.01 -7.27 -18.44
CA PRO A 304 16.45 -6.98 -18.43
C PRO A 304 16.77 -5.48 -18.52
N THR A 305 17.83 -5.06 -17.83
CA THR A 305 18.37 -3.69 -17.88
C THR A 305 19.90 -3.72 -17.96
N SER A 306 20.51 -2.56 -18.21
CA SER A 306 21.96 -2.40 -18.25
C SER A 306 22.66 -2.77 -16.93
N LYS A 307 21.93 -2.77 -15.79
CA LYS A 307 22.46 -3.12 -14.46
C LYS A 307 22.11 -4.55 -14.03
N PHE A 308 21.04 -5.14 -14.58
CA PHE A 308 20.53 -6.46 -14.18
C PHE A 308 20.13 -7.26 -15.42
N SER A 309 20.89 -8.31 -15.74
CA SER A 309 20.81 -9.07 -16.99
C SER A 309 20.06 -10.40 -16.91
N THR A 310 19.44 -10.74 -15.77
CA THR A 310 18.91 -12.10 -15.55
C THR A 310 17.42 -12.24 -15.80
N ILE A 311 17.04 -13.29 -16.55
CA ILE A 311 15.68 -13.83 -16.76
C ILE A 311 15.34 -14.82 -15.64
#